data_AF-A0A2S0RIA4-F1
#
_entry.id   AF-A0A2S0RIA4-F1
#
_cell.length_a   1.000
_cell.length_b   1.000
_cell.length_c   1.000
_cell.angle_alpha   90.00
_cell.angle_beta   90.00
_cell.angle_gamma   90.00
#
_symmetry.space_group_name_H-M   'P 1'
#
loop_
_entity.id
_entity.type
_entity.pdbx_description
1 polymer ?
#
loop_
_entity_poly.entity_id
_entity_poly.type
_entity_poly.pdbx_seq_one_letter_code
_entity_poly.pdbx_strand_id
1 'polypeptide(L)'
;MEQVLTDMNKKNSFFDLYYLSSSNFYITTKFSECGEWGGHKEGMKIFSDAKRKQYKLDYYKLSFDCENVQNANIDTLFHKTILLNRHSQNAINKYLQELVIAKVRSKFPGHSGNYFTAASADSTFRIELYDAEKKNLKSYSHLLKKLRLN
;
A
#
# COMPACT_ATOMS: atom_id res chain seq x y z
N MET A 1 16.51 -3.24 33.19
CA MET A 1 16.61 -2.47 31.92
C MET A 1 16.83 -3.38 30.71
N GLU A 2 17.61 -4.46 30.84
CA GLU A 2 17.77 -5.47 29.77
C GLU A 2 16.46 -6.14 29.33
N GLN A 3 15.55 -6.48 30.26
CA GLN A 3 14.28 -7.16 29.95
C GLN A 3 13.35 -6.35 29.03
N VAL A 4 13.41 -5.02 29.09
CA VAL A 4 12.60 -4.11 28.24
C VAL A 4 13.12 -4.11 26.80
N LEU A 5 14.44 -4.19 26.60
CA LEU A 5 15.06 -4.26 25.27
C LEU A 5 14.85 -5.64 24.62
N THR A 6 14.79 -6.71 25.41
CA THR A 6 14.50 -8.06 24.90
C THR A 6 13.05 -8.22 24.42
N ASP A 7 12.10 -7.53 25.04
CA ASP A 7 10.70 -7.54 24.62
C ASP A 7 10.44 -6.70 23.35
N MET A 8 11.19 -5.61 23.15
CA MET A 8 11.16 -4.83 21.90
C MET A 8 11.69 -5.64 20.70
N ASN A 9 12.50 -6.67 20.94
CA ASN A 9 13.05 -7.54 19.89
C ASN A 9 12.18 -8.77 19.57
N LYS A 10 11.05 -8.97 20.27
CA LYS A 10 10.17 -10.16 20.09
C LYS A 10 8.81 -9.89 19.44
N LYS A 11 8.47 -8.62 19.19
CA LYS A 11 7.30 -8.23 18.39
C LYS A 11 7.72 -7.24 17.30
N ASN A 12 8.03 -7.77 16.12
CA ASN A 12 7.63 -7.07 14.89
C ASN A 12 6.09 -7.06 14.88
N SER A 13 5.47 -6.20 15.69
CA SER A 13 4.03 -6.07 15.68
C SER A 13 3.66 -5.48 14.33
N PHE A 14 3.01 -6.31 13.51
CA PHE A 14 2.12 -5.79 12.49
C PHE A 14 1.06 -4.90 13.14
N PHE A 15 0.20 -4.25 12.34
CA PHE A 15 -0.87 -3.41 12.88
C PHE A 15 -1.65 -4.07 14.01
N ASP A 16 -2.11 -3.29 14.98
CA ASP A 16 -2.96 -3.80 16.04
C ASP A 16 -4.28 -4.38 15.47
N LEU A 17 -4.68 -5.55 15.99
CA LEU A 17 -5.89 -6.24 15.51
C LEU A 17 -7.15 -5.42 15.75
N TYR A 18 -7.27 -4.76 16.90
CA TYR A 18 -8.45 -3.97 17.23
C TYR A 18 -8.49 -2.68 16.43
N TYR A 19 -7.34 -2.01 16.29
CA TYR A 19 -7.21 -0.86 15.40
C TYR A 19 -7.68 -1.18 13.98
N LEU A 20 -7.21 -2.27 13.38
CA LEU A 20 -7.62 -2.66 12.03
C LEU A 20 -9.06 -3.15 11.91
N SER A 21 -9.74 -3.42 13.03
CA SER A 21 -11.16 -3.81 13.02
C SER A 21 -12.09 -2.61 13.01
N SER A 22 -11.62 -1.47 13.52
CA SER A 22 -12.36 -0.20 13.55
C SER A 22 -11.91 0.79 12.47
N SER A 23 -10.65 0.72 12.04
CA SER A 23 -10.02 1.64 11.09
C SER A 23 -9.16 0.85 10.10
N ASN A 24 -9.54 0.84 8.82
CA ASN A 24 -8.80 0.13 7.79
C ASN A 24 -7.50 0.88 7.45
N PHE A 25 -6.53 0.16 6.91
CA PHE A 25 -5.32 0.76 6.34
C PHE A 25 -5.30 0.56 4.83
N TYR A 26 -4.94 1.59 4.08
CA TYR A 26 -4.96 1.60 2.63
C TYR A 26 -3.55 1.80 2.07
N ILE A 27 -3.18 0.99 1.10
CA ILE A 27 -2.04 1.24 0.21
C ILE A 27 -2.60 1.41 -1.18
N THR A 28 -2.35 2.54 -1.84
CA THR A 28 -2.82 2.74 -3.22
C THR A 28 -1.71 3.28 -4.11
N THR A 29 -1.75 2.86 -5.37
CA THR A 29 -0.81 3.30 -6.40
C THR A 29 -1.61 3.75 -7.60
N LYS A 30 -1.34 4.97 -8.11
CA LYS A 30 -1.83 5.45 -9.40
C LYS A 30 -0.65 5.53 -10.36
N PHE A 31 -0.80 4.92 -11.53
CA PHE A 31 0.26 4.82 -12.52
C PHE A 31 0.16 6.00 -13.51
N SER A 32 1.30 6.43 -14.06
CA SER A 32 1.40 7.57 -14.99
C SER A 32 1.55 7.15 -16.46
N GLU A 33 0.93 6.02 -16.84
CA GLU A 33 1.03 5.45 -18.20
C GLU A 33 0.43 6.36 -19.27
N CYS A 34 -0.56 7.17 -18.91
CA CYS A 34 -1.19 8.19 -19.75
C CYS A 34 -0.63 9.61 -19.46
N GLY A 35 0.60 9.73 -18.95
CA GLY A 35 1.22 11.02 -18.62
C GLY A 35 0.55 11.72 -17.43
N GLU A 36 0.38 13.05 -17.51
CA GLU A 36 -0.24 13.86 -16.43
C GLU A 36 -1.69 13.47 -16.14
N TRP A 37 -2.37 12.85 -17.11
CA TRP A 37 -3.76 12.42 -17.00
C TRP A 37 -3.93 11.14 -16.18
N GLY A 38 -2.84 10.43 -15.90
CA GLY A 38 -2.83 9.28 -15.01
C GLY A 38 -2.62 7.97 -15.74
N GLY A 39 -3.46 6.99 -15.45
CA GLY A 39 -3.24 5.60 -15.79
C GLY A 39 -3.99 4.72 -14.81
N HIS A 40 -3.78 3.41 -14.90
CA HIS A 40 -4.50 2.46 -14.07
C HIS A 40 -4.26 2.73 -12.57
N LYS A 41 -5.16 2.19 -11.74
CA LYS A 41 -5.07 2.34 -10.28
C LYS A 41 -5.08 0.97 -9.62
N GLU A 42 -4.22 0.80 -8.64
CA GLU A 42 -4.18 -0.38 -7.79
C GLU A 42 -4.36 0.02 -6.33
N GLY A 43 -5.04 -0.83 -5.57
CA GLY A 43 -5.31 -0.56 -4.17
C GLY A 43 -5.39 -1.82 -3.32
N MET A 44 -4.91 -1.69 -2.09
CA MET A 44 -4.96 -2.70 -1.05
C MET A 44 -5.67 -2.10 0.15
N LYS A 45 -6.78 -2.69 0.57
CA LYS A 45 -7.43 -2.42 1.84
C LYS A 45 -7.05 -3.50 2.82
N ILE A 46 -6.30 -3.14 3.85
CA ILE A 46 -5.87 -4.00 4.95
C ILE A 46 -6.83 -3.79 6.11
N PHE A 47 -7.34 -4.88 6.65
CA PHE A 47 -8.32 -4.88 7.73
C PHE A 47 -8.18 -6.15 8.56
N SER A 48 -8.87 -6.21 9.68
CA SER A 48 -8.90 -7.41 10.51
C SER A 48 -10.33 -7.90 10.76
N ASP A 49 -10.44 -9.20 10.97
CA ASP A 49 -11.57 -9.82 11.64
C ASP A 49 -11.14 -10.07 13.09
N ALA A 50 -11.44 -9.13 13.98
CA ALA A 50 -11.03 -9.21 15.39
C ALA A 50 -11.60 -10.44 16.10
N LYS A 51 -12.83 -10.86 15.73
CA LYS A 51 -13.46 -12.07 16.32
C LYS A 51 -12.68 -13.32 15.96
N ARG A 52 -12.21 -13.42 14.71
CA ARG A 52 -11.41 -14.56 14.22
C ARG A 52 -9.90 -14.37 14.41
N LYS A 53 -9.46 -13.22 14.92
CA LYS A 53 -8.04 -12.83 15.04
C LYS A 53 -7.27 -12.97 13.72
N GLN A 54 -7.90 -12.60 12.61
CA GLN A 54 -7.34 -12.74 11.26
C GLN A 54 -7.12 -11.38 10.62
N TYR A 55 -5.96 -11.21 9.99
CA TYR A 55 -5.70 -10.07 9.11
C TYR A 55 -6.05 -10.43 7.67
N LYS A 56 -6.67 -9.50 6.96
CA LYS A 56 -7.11 -9.65 5.59
C LYS A 56 -6.65 -8.48 4.74
N LEU A 57 -6.55 -8.72 3.44
CA LEU A 57 -6.26 -7.72 2.45
C LEU A 57 -7.18 -7.92 1.26
N ASP A 58 -7.95 -6.89 0.92
CA ASP A 58 -8.70 -6.80 -0.33
C ASP A 58 -7.86 -6.01 -1.34
N TYR A 59 -7.48 -6.66 -2.42
CA TYR A 59 -6.73 -6.04 -3.50
C TYR A 59 -7.64 -5.82 -4.71
N TYR A 60 -7.49 -4.66 -5.35
CA TYR A 60 -8.17 -4.33 -6.58
C TYR A 60 -7.24 -3.65 -7.58
N LYS A 61 -7.50 -3.89 -8.87
CA LYS A 61 -6.91 -3.17 -10.00
C LYS A 61 -8.04 -2.61 -10.85
N LEU A 62 -7.99 -1.30 -11.10
CA LEU A 62 -8.94 -0.58 -11.93
C LEU A 62 -8.26 -0.17 -13.24
N SER A 63 -8.95 -0.34 -14.36
CA SER A 63 -8.51 0.18 -15.65
C SER A 63 -8.54 1.71 -15.67
N PHE A 64 -7.88 2.26 -16.68
CA PHE A 64 -8.02 3.66 -17.04
C PHE A 64 -7.89 3.76 -18.56
N ASP A 65 -8.84 4.42 -19.20
CA ASP A 65 -8.81 4.69 -20.63
C ASP A 65 -8.02 5.98 -20.91
N CYS A 66 -6.83 5.83 -21.48
CA CYS A 66 -5.98 6.97 -21.85
C CYS A 66 -6.54 7.79 -23.02
N GLU A 67 -7.36 7.19 -23.89
CA GLU A 67 -7.84 7.83 -25.13
C GLU A 67 -9.02 8.76 -24.86
N ASN A 68 -9.78 8.49 -23.79
CA ASN A 68 -11.01 9.21 -23.48
C ASN A 68 -11.06 9.71 -22.03
N VAL A 69 -10.03 10.47 -21.61
CA VAL A 69 -9.84 10.94 -20.22
C VAL A 69 -11.08 11.61 -19.62
N GLN A 70 -11.86 12.35 -20.42
CA GLN A 70 -13.08 13.05 -19.94
C GLN A 70 -14.24 12.10 -19.63
N ASN A 71 -14.29 10.93 -20.27
CA ASN A 71 -15.32 9.90 -20.11
C ASN A 71 -14.70 8.55 -19.76
N ALA A 72 -13.54 8.55 -19.10
CA ALA A 72 -12.76 7.34 -18.90
C ALA A 72 -13.59 6.32 -18.11
N ASN A 73 -13.96 5.22 -18.75
CA ASN A 73 -14.61 4.11 -18.07
C ASN A 73 -13.59 3.46 -17.13
N ILE A 74 -13.95 3.37 -15.85
CA ILE A 74 -13.12 2.74 -14.82
C ILE A 74 -13.75 1.38 -14.53
N ASP A 75 -13.17 0.34 -15.11
CA ASP A 75 -13.58 -1.04 -14.89
C ASP A 75 -12.70 -1.71 -13.83
N THR A 76 -13.28 -2.63 -13.07
CA THR A 76 -12.49 -3.48 -12.18
C THR A 76 -11.87 -4.62 -12.99
N LEU A 77 -10.57 -4.52 -13.26
CA LEU A 77 -9.82 -5.53 -14.01
C LEU A 77 -9.51 -6.76 -13.16
N PHE A 78 -9.29 -6.58 -11.87
CA PHE A 78 -8.93 -7.66 -10.96
C PHE A 78 -9.36 -7.33 -9.54
N HIS A 79 -9.87 -8.34 -8.83
CA HIS A 79 -10.18 -8.24 -7.41
C HIS A 79 -9.86 -9.55 -6.70
N LYS A 80 -9.17 -9.47 -5.55
CA LYS A 80 -8.79 -10.65 -4.75
C LYS A 80 -8.66 -10.32 -3.28
N THR A 81 -9.31 -11.11 -2.44
CA THR A 81 -9.13 -11.08 -0.99
C THR A 81 -8.16 -12.18 -0.57
N ILE A 82 -7.19 -11.85 0.30
CA ILE A 82 -6.24 -12.81 0.87
C ILE A 82 -6.17 -12.71 2.39
N LEU A 83 -5.84 -13.83 3.04
CA LEU A 83 -5.43 -13.85 4.43
C LEU A 83 -3.96 -13.41 4.54
N LEU A 84 -3.66 -12.53 5.49
CA LEU A 84 -2.30 -12.05 5.74
C LEU A 84 -1.63 -12.90 6.81
N ASN A 85 -0.80 -13.84 6.38
CA ASN A 85 0.11 -14.57 7.27
C ASN A 85 1.33 -13.71 7.64
N ARG A 86 2.21 -14.23 8.52
CA ARG A 86 3.41 -13.52 8.97
C ARG A 86 4.34 -13.07 7.83
N HIS A 87 4.48 -13.86 6.76
CA HIS A 87 5.30 -13.47 5.61
C HIS A 87 4.68 -12.30 4.85
N SER A 88 3.36 -12.32 4.62
CA SER A 88 2.62 -11.21 3.98
C SER A 88 2.70 -9.93 4.81
N GLN A 89 2.50 -10.04 6.12
CA GLN A 89 2.63 -8.93 7.08
C GLN A 89 4.02 -8.30 7.05
N ASN A 90 5.07 -9.12 7.07
CA ASN A 90 6.45 -8.65 6.96
C ASN A 90 6.72 -7.96 5.62
N ALA A 91 6.15 -8.46 4.52
CA ALA A 91 6.29 -7.83 3.20
C ALA A 91 5.64 -6.44 3.16
N ILE A 92 4.45 -6.30 3.73
CA ILE A 92 3.75 -5.01 3.87
C ILE A 92 4.58 -4.04 4.72
N ASN A 93 5.02 -4.46 5.91
CA ASN A 93 5.84 -3.62 6.79
C ASN A 93 7.12 -3.14 6.10
N LYS A 94 7.78 -4.03 5.37
CA LYS A 94 8.98 -3.68 4.61
C LYS A 94 8.67 -2.63 3.52
N TYR A 95 7.59 -2.81 2.77
CA TYR A 95 7.17 -1.81 1.78
C TYR A 95 6.87 -0.45 2.42
N LEU A 96 6.17 -0.44 3.56
CA LEU A 96 5.88 0.81 4.28
C LEU A 96 7.16 1.50 4.76
N GLN A 97 8.14 0.76 5.28
CA GLN A 97 9.45 1.31 5.65
C GLN A 97 10.19 1.90 4.45
N GLU A 98 10.21 1.19 3.31
CA GLU A 98 10.81 1.67 2.07
C GLU A 98 10.12 2.95 1.57
N LEU A 99 8.79 3.03 1.67
CA LEU A 99 8.01 4.19 1.27
C LEU A 99 8.26 5.41 2.18
N VAL A 100 8.35 5.21 3.51
CA VAL A 100 8.75 6.26 4.46
C VAL A 100 10.13 6.79 4.11
N ILE A 101 11.11 5.92 3.91
CA ILE A 101 12.48 6.30 3.56
C ILE A 101 12.50 7.09 2.25
N ALA A 102 11.74 6.65 1.25
CA ALA A 102 11.63 7.34 -0.03
C ALA A 102 11.01 8.73 0.13
N LYS A 103 9.92 8.85 0.91
CA LYS A 103 9.28 10.15 1.19
C LYS A 103 10.22 11.12 1.90
N VAL A 104 10.92 10.67 2.93
CA VAL A 104 11.87 11.50 3.69
C VAL A 104 13.06 11.95 2.83
N ARG A 105 13.49 11.11 1.87
CA ARG A 105 14.59 11.43 0.95
C ARG A 105 14.17 12.22 -0.28
N SER A 106 12.89 12.29 -0.59
CA SER A 106 12.40 13.00 -1.77
C SER A 106 12.73 14.49 -1.62
N LYS A 107 13.56 14.99 -2.54
CA LYS A 107 14.00 16.39 -2.57
C LYS A 107 13.10 17.28 -3.44
N PHE A 108 12.14 16.68 -4.16
CA PHE A 108 11.37 17.36 -5.19
C PHE A 108 9.88 17.38 -4.85
N PRO A 109 9.26 18.56 -4.71
CA PRO A 109 7.83 18.69 -4.42
C PRO A 109 6.93 18.53 -5.68
N GLY A 110 7.44 17.95 -6.76
CA GLY A 110 6.71 17.81 -8.03
C GLY A 110 5.66 16.71 -8.00
N HIS A 111 4.65 16.81 -8.88
CA HIS A 111 3.54 15.86 -9.01
C HIS A 111 3.65 14.92 -10.22
N SER A 112 4.88 14.67 -10.68
CA SER A 112 5.13 13.84 -11.87
C SER A 112 5.43 12.39 -11.50
N GLY A 113 5.12 11.48 -12.42
CA GLY A 113 5.36 10.05 -12.28
C GLY A 113 4.25 9.31 -11.53
N ASN A 114 4.59 8.13 -11.02
CA ASN A 114 3.64 7.30 -10.29
C ASN A 114 3.35 7.91 -8.92
N TYR A 115 2.14 7.71 -8.44
CA TYR A 115 1.69 8.22 -7.17
C TYR A 115 1.44 7.06 -6.21
N PHE A 116 2.22 7.02 -5.12
CA PHE A 116 2.16 6.00 -4.10
C PHE A 116 1.62 6.60 -2.80
N THR A 117 0.63 5.93 -2.20
CA THR A 117 0.09 6.33 -0.92
C THR A 117 -0.02 5.16 0.05
N ALA A 118 0.14 5.48 1.33
CA ALA A 118 -0.18 4.61 2.43
C ALA A 118 -0.87 5.44 3.52
N ALA A 119 -2.09 5.09 3.90
CA ALA A 119 -2.88 5.90 4.82
C ALA A 119 -3.82 5.05 5.69
N SER A 120 -4.04 5.49 6.92
CA SER A 120 -5.15 5.00 7.73
C SER A 120 -6.48 5.60 7.29
N ALA A 121 -7.59 4.88 7.51
CA ALA A 121 -8.93 5.36 7.19
C ALA A 121 -9.28 6.64 7.95
N ASP A 122 -8.83 6.74 9.20
CA ASP A 122 -9.01 7.91 10.06
C ASP A 122 -8.04 9.07 9.75
N SER A 123 -7.19 8.94 8.74
CA SER A 123 -6.19 9.94 8.32
C SER A 123 -5.15 10.33 9.37
N THR A 124 -5.09 9.66 10.53
CA THR A 124 -4.05 9.89 11.56
C THR A 124 -2.65 9.51 11.06
N PHE A 125 -2.56 8.64 10.07
CA PHE A 125 -1.33 8.30 9.36
C PHE A 125 -1.56 8.47 7.85
N ARG A 126 -0.65 9.20 7.18
CA ARG A 126 -0.68 9.37 5.73
C ARG A 126 0.72 9.62 5.17
N ILE A 127 1.08 8.85 4.15
CA ILE A 127 2.26 9.04 3.31
C ILE A 127 1.80 9.18 1.88
N GLU A 128 2.33 10.20 1.20
CA GLU A 128 2.07 10.48 -0.21
C GLU A 128 3.38 10.78 -0.92
N LEU A 129 3.65 10.04 -1.98
CA LEU A 129 4.87 10.16 -2.75
C LEU A 129 4.54 10.14 -4.24
N TYR A 130 4.86 11.24 -4.91
CA TYR A 130 5.01 11.27 -6.36
C TYR A 130 6.44 10.89 -6.70
N ASP A 131 6.60 9.95 -7.63
CA ASP A 131 7.92 9.49 -8.02
C ASP A 131 7.94 8.92 -9.45
N ALA A 132 8.89 9.41 -10.25
CA ALA A 132 9.22 8.87 -11.56
C ALA A 132 10.36 7.84 -11.49
N GLU A 133 11.03 7.69 -10.34
CA GLU A 133 12.09 6.70 -10.18
C GLU A 133 11.56 5.27 -10.23
N LYS A 134 12.31 4.41 -10.94
CA LYS A 134 11.98 2.98 -11.06
C LYS A 134 12.03 2.25 -9.71
N LYS A 135 12.66 2.83 -8.67
CA LYS A 135 12.89 2.15 -7.40
C LYS A 135 11.60 1.90 -6.62
N ASN A 136 10.73 2.91 -6.49
CA ASN A 136 9.48 2.76 -5.74
C ASN A 136 8.49 1.86 -6.49
N LEU A 137 8.46 1.95 -7.82
CA LEU A 137 7.71 1.02 -8.66
C LEU A 137 8.19 -0.44 -8.47
N LYS A 138 9.51 -0.67 -8.41
CA LYS A 138 10.08 -2.00 -8.13
C LYS A 138 9.72 -2.49 -6.72
N SER A 139 9.77 -1.62 -5.72
CA SER A 139 9.36 -1.94 -4.34
C SER A 139 7.89 -2.39 -4.29
N TYR A 140 6.99 -1.63 -4.93
CA TYR A 140 5.58 -1.98 -5.03
C TYR A 140 5.35 -3.29 -5.79
N SER A 141 6.02 -3.47 -6.93
CA SER A 141 5.97 -4.73 -7.70
C SER A 141 6.47 -5.93 -6.89
N HIS A 142 7.49 -5.73 -6.04
CA HIS A 142 8.00 -6.76 -5.15
C HIS A 142 6.97 -7.13 -4.07
N LEU A 143 6.26 -6.14 -3.51
CA LEU A 143 5.15 -6.37 -2.58
C LEU A 143 4.07 -7.24 -3.24
N LEU A 144 3.61 -6.89 -4.45
CA LEU A 144 2.59 -7.68 -5.17
C LEU A 144 3.01 -9.14 -5.36
N LYS A 145 4.27 -9.38 -5.76
CA LYS A 145 4.84 -10.73 -5.90
C LYS A 145 4.86 -11.49 -4.57
N LYS A 146 5.28 -10.85 -3.47
CA LYS A 146 5.27 -11.45 -2.13
C LYS A 146 3.87 -11.79 -1.64
N LEU A 147 2.87 -11.01 -2.04
CA LEU A 147 1.46 -11.23 -1.73
C LEU A 147 0.74 -12.16 -2.72
N ARG A 148 1.40 -12.59 -3.81
CA ARG A 148 0.81 -13.40 -4.89
C ARG A 148 -0.42 -12.72 -5.54
N LEU A 149 -0.25 -11.44 -5.85
CA LEU A 149 -1.22 -10.54 -6.50
C LEU A 149 -0.79 -10.08 -7.90
N ASN A 150 0.38 -10.54 -8.36
CA ASN A 150 0.98 -10.33 -9.68
C ASN A 150 1.01 -11.66 -10.42
#